data_AF-A0ABD2PHP4-F1
#
_entry.id   AF-A0ABD2PHP4-F1
#
_cell.length_a   1.000
_cell.length_b   1.000
_cell.length_c   1.000
_cell.angle_alpha   90.00
_cell.angle_beta   90.00
_cell.angle_gamma   90.00
#
_symmetry.space_group_name_H-M   'P 1'
#
loop_
_entity.id
_entity.type
_entity.pdbx_description
1 polymer ?
#
loop_
_entity_poly.entity_id
_entity_poly.type
_entity_poly.pdbx_seq_one_letter_code
_entity_poly.pdbx_strand_id
1 'polypeptide(L)'
;MLPILYKHQALGDDFFVDLADTKLGCYVADEEPKQCGLCRVGLTISELTEKLLTVQRLAPRVVIMVGMNDLLEGKNANNMILDLRKLIIELKSRNTRVTIITLIPSLS
;
A
#
# COMPACT_ATOMS: atom_id res chain seq x y z
N MET A 1 -4.83 -14.57 1.92
CA MET A 1 -4.88 -14.00 3.28
C MET A 1 -4.64 -12.50 3.16
N LEU A 2 -5.18 -11.66 4.07
CA LEU A 2 -4.93 -10.22 4.04
C LEU A 2 -3.88 -9.88 5.11
N PRO A 3 -2.86 -9.07 4.81
CA PRO A 3 -1.90 -8.63 5.83
C PRO A 3 -2.60 -7.69 6.81
N ILE A 4 -2.64 -8.09 8.09
CA ILE A 4 -3.26 -7.31 9.18
C ILE A 4 -2.20 -6.85 10.17
N LEU A 5 -2.00 -5.54 10.27
CA LEU A 5 -1.11 -4.91 11.25
C LEU A 5 -1.96 -4.15 12.28
N TYR A 6 -1.88 -4.51 13.56
CA TYR A 6 -2.67 -3.88 14.64
C TYR A 6 -4.16 -3.70 14.31
N LYS A 7 -4.82 -4.73 13.75
CA LYS A 7 -6.23 -4.71 13.31
C LYS A 7 -6.55 -3.73 12.17
N HIS A 8 -5.54 -3.29 11.43
CA HIS A 8 -5.65 -2.53 10.19
C HIS A 8 -5.20 -3.42 9.03
N GLN A 9 -5.96 -3.44 7.94
CA GLN A 9 -5.49 -4.05 6.70
C GLN A 9 -4.33 -3.22 6.14
N ALA A 10 -3.20 -3.85 5.86
CA ALA A 10 -2.07 -3.19 5.24
C ALA A 10 -2.30 -3.00 3.72
N LEU A 11 -1.91 -1.83 3.25
CA LEU A 11 -1.94 -1.40 1.84
C LEU A 11 -0.56 -0.79 1.54
N GLY A 12 0.11 -1.23 0.49
CA GLY A 12 1.39 -0.64 0.16
C GLY A 12 2.31 -1.48 -0.71
N ASP A 13 3.58 -1.14 -0.64
CA ASP A 13 4.62 -1.68 -1.49
C ASP A 13 5.39 -2.84 -0.83
N ASP A 14 6.62 -3.02 -1.28
CA ASP A 14 7.62 -4.01 -0.89
C ASP A 14 7.70 -4.21 0.63
N PHE A 15 7.70 -3.11 1.40
CA PHE A 15 7.80 -3.20 2.87
C PHE A 15 6.69 -4.04 3.49
N PHE A 16 5.44 -3.86 3.03
CA PHE A 16 4.33 -4.62 3.56
C PHE A 16 4.24 -6.03 2.99
N VAL A 17 4.79 -6.28 1.80
CA VAL A 17 4.95 -7.65 1.28
C VAL A 17 5.94 -8.41 2.15
N ASP A 18 7.10 -7.83 2.44
CA ASP A 18 8.13 -8.43 3.31
C ASP A 18 7.60 -8.64 4.73
N LEU A 19 6.84 -7.68 5.26
CA LEU A 19 6.22 -7.82 6.58
C LEU A 19 5.19 -8.96 6.59
N ALA A 20 4.39 -9.08 5.51
CA ALA A 20 3.39 -10.14 5.37
C ALA A 20 4.04 -11.52 5.36
N ASP A 21 5.10 -11.69 4.57
CA ASP A 21 5.83 -12.95 4.37
C ASP A 21 6.61 -13.35 5.63
N THR A 22 7.32 -12.39 6.25
CA THR A 22 8.28 -12.71 7.32
C THR A 22 7.75 -12.58 8.73
N LYS A 23 6.75 -11.71 8.99
CA LYS A 23 6.29 -11.37 10.36
C LYS A 23 4.83 -11.65 10.63
N LEU A 24 3.96 -11.60 9.62
CA LEU A 24 2.51 -11.73 9.82
C LEU A 24 1.98 -13.14 9.51
N GLY A 25 2.85 -14.08 9.11
CA GLY A 25 2.47 -15.45 8.79
C GLY A 25 1.54 -15.57 7.59
N CYS A 26 1.51 -14.56 6.72
CA CYS A 26 0.75 -14.60 5.48
C CYS A 26 1.51 -15.45 4.47
N TYR A 27 0.81 -16.32 3.75
CA TYR A 27 1.38 -16.96 2.57
C TYR A 27 1.52 -15.92 1.45
N VAL A 28 2.75 -15.67 1.02
CA VAL A 28 3.10 -14.87 -0.16
C VAL A 28 3.64 -15.85 -1.19
N ALA A 29 2.96 -15.96 -2.34
CA ALA A 29 3.43 -16.83 -3.41
C ALA A 29 4.74 -16.28 -3.99
N ASP A 30 5.64 -17.18 -4.42
CA ASP A 30 6.85 -16.83 -5.17
C ASP A 30 6.53 -16.47 -6.64
N GLU A 31 5.48 -15.68 -6.84
CA GLU A 31 5.12 -15.09 -8.14
C GLU A 31 5.80 -13.71 -8.29
N GLU A 32 6.10 -13.32 -9.52
CA GLU A 32 6.65 -11.99 -9.82
C GLU A 32 5.60 -11.13 -10.53
N PRO A 33 5.26 -9.94 -10.00
CA PRO A 33 5.72 -9.38 -8.71
C PRO A 33 5.02 -10.01 -7.50
N LYS A 34 5.78 -10.19 -6.40
CA LYS A 34 5.24 -10.75 -5.14
C LYS A 34 4.11 -9.88 -4.61
N GLN A 35 3.04 -10.51 -4.15
CA GLN A 35 1.87 -9.80 -3.62
C GLN A 35 1.17 -10.54 -2.48
N CYS A 36 0.52 -9.77 -1.62
CA CYS A 36 -0.36 -10.26 -0.57
C CYS A 36 -1.54 -9.30 -0.39
N GLY A 37 -2.70 -9.66 -0.93
CA GLY A 37 -3.87 -8.78 -0.94
C GLY A 37 -3.62 -7.50 -1.74
N LEU A 38 -3.61 -6.36 -1.06
CA LEU A 38 -3.34 -5.04 -1.66
C LEU A 38 -1.90 -4.55 -1.41
N CYS A 39 -1.02 -5.44 -0.95
CA CYS A 39 0.41 -5.20 -0.89
C CYS A 39 1.07 -5.86 -2.11
N ARG A 40 1.92 -5.14 -2.84
CA ARG A 40 2.64 -5.67 -4.01
C ARG A 40 4.02 -5.03 -4.13
N VAL A 41 5.03 -5.84 -4.47
CA VAL A 41 6.37 -5.35 -4.82
C VAL A 41 6.29 -4.41 -6.03
N GLY A 42 7.00 -3.28 -5.96
CA GLY A 42 7.00 -2.25 -7.01
C GLY A 42 5.74 -1.38 -7.06
N LEU A 43 4.82 -1.49 -6.10
CA LEU A 43 3.55 -0.75 -6.15
C LEU A 43 3.76 0.76 -5.97
N THR A 44 3.22 1.54 -6.90
CA THR A 44 3.16 3.00 -6.83
C THR A 44 1.84 3.50 -6.21
N ILE A 45 1.77 4.79 -5.85
CA ILE A 45 0.57 5.42 -5.29
C ILE A 45 -0.61 5.34 -6.29
N SER A 46 -0.34 5.60 -7.57
CA SER A 46 -1.36 5.57 -8.64
C SER A 46 -1.89 4.16 -8.86
N GLU A 47 -1.02 3.15 -8.93
CA GLU A 47 -1.43 1.76 -9.11
C GLU A 47 -2.24 1.24 -7.92
N LEU A 48 -1.89 1.61 -6.69
CA LEU A 48 -2.71 1.26 -5.52
C LEU A 48 -4.11 1.87 -5.62
N THR A 49 -4.22 3.11 -6.13
CA THR A 49 -5.51 3.77 -6.35
C THR A 49 -6.34 3.02 -7.40
N GLU A 50 -5.73 2.63 -8.52
CA GLU A 50 -6.39 1.84 -9.56
C GLU A 50 -6.83 0.47 -9.05
N LYS A 51 -5.98 -0.21 -8.26
CA LYS A 51 -6.34 -1.47 -7.61
C LYS A 51 -7.53 -1.30 -6.67
N LEU A 52 -7.60 -0.21 -5.91
CA LEU A 52 -8.74 0.07 -5.03
C LEU A 52 -10.05 0.13 -5.81
N LEU A 53 -10.08 0.73 -6.99
CA LEU A 53 -11.28 0.80 -7.83
C LEU A 53 -11.84 -0.58 -8.22
N THR A 54 -10.98 -1.60 -8.28
CA THR A 54 -11.38 -2.96 -8.70
C THR A 54 -11.74 -3.89 -7.54
N VAL A 55 -11.26 -3.63 -6.32
CA VAL A 55 -11.60 -4.48 -5.16
C VAL A 55 -12.99 -4.17 -4.62
N GLN A 56 -13.77 -5.22 -4.37
CA GLN A 56 -15.13 -5.09 -3.85
C GLN A 56 -15.19 -4.83 -2.34
N ARG A 57 -14.18 -5.29 -1.59
CA ARG A 57 -14.17 -5.25 -0.13
C ARG A 57 -12.86 -4.64 0.38
N LEU A 58 -13.01 -3.73 1.34
CA LEU A 58 -11.92 -3.11 2.06
C LEU A 58 -12.22 -3.20 3.56
N ALA A 59 -11.20 -3.40 4.39
CA ALA A 59 -11.42 -3.41 5.83
C ALA A 59 -11.87 -2.03 6.34
N PRO A 60 -12.64 -1.97 7.46
CA PRO A 60 -13.05 -0.69 8.08
C PRO A 60 -11.87 0.17 8.56
N ARG A 61 -10.69 -0.45 8.74
CA ARG A 61 -9.45 0.21 9.15
C ARG A 61 -8.32 -0.24 8.25
N VAL A 62 -7.60 0.71 7.69
CA VAL A 62 -6.43 0.44 6.84
C VAL A 62 -5.21 1.21 7.34
N VAL A 63 -4.04 0.64 7.09
CA VAL A 63 -2.76 1.27 7.31
C VAL A 63 -2.00 1.28 5.98
N ILE A 64 -1.42 2.43 5.64
CA ILE A 64 -0.88 2.67 4.30
C ILE A 64 0.53 3.20 4.41
N MET A 65 1.42 2.62 3.63
CA MET A 65 2.76 3.11 3.37
C MET A 65 3.05 2.81 1.91
N VAL A 66 3.17 3.85 1.10
CA VAL A 66 3.35 3.74 -0.34
C VAL A 66 4.00 5.02 -0.85
N GLY A 67 4.79 4.90 -1.91
CA GLY A 67 5.49 6.02 -2.55
C GLY A 67 7.00 5.88 -2.58
N MET A 68 7.57 4.81 -2.01
CA MET A 68 9.00 4.53 -2.17
C MET A 68 9.32 4.26 -3.64
N ASN A 69 8.52 3.42 -4.30
CA ASN A 69 8.69 3.13 -5.73
C ASN A 69 8.49 4.38 -6.62
N ASP A 70 7.51 5.24 -6.31
CA ASP A 70 7.37 6.53 -7.01
C ASP A 70 8.65 7.39 -6.91
N LEU A 71 9.32 7.41 -5.75
CA LEU A 71 10.61 8.12 -5.59
C LEU A 71 11.73 7.47 -6.40
N LEU A 72 11.83 6.13 -6.37
CA LEU A 72 12.83 5.38 -7.13
C LEU A 72 12.68 5.57 -8.65
N GLU A 73 11.45 5.75 -9.12
CA GLU A 73 11.14 6.08 -10.52
C GLU A 73 11.39 7.56 -10.88
N GLY A 74 11.84 8.38 -9.92
CA GLY A 74 12.13 9.79 -10.13
C GLY A 74 10.89 10.69 -10.23
N LYS A 75 9.74 10.23 -9.73
CA LYS A 75 8.52 11.02 -9.72
C LYS A 75 8.68 12.21 -8.78
N ASN A 76 8.27 13.39 -9.24
CA ASN A 76 8.36 14.60 -8.42
C ASN A 76 7.34 14.57 -7.26
N ALA A 77 7.69 15.26 -6.18
CA ALA A 77 6.86 15.31 -4.97
C ALA A 77 5.45 15.87 -5.20
N ASN A 78 5.29 16.85 -6.09
CA ASN A 78 3.97 17.44 -6.39
C ASN A 78 3.01 16.40 -6.99
N ASN A 79 3.50 15.59 -7.93
CA ASN A 79 2.73 14.52 -8.55
C ASN A 79 2.39 13.44 -7.52
N MET A 80 3.34 13.05 -6.67
CA MET A 80 3.08 12.12 -5.58
C MET A 80 2.02 12.64 -4.60
N ILE A 81 2.05 13.93 -4.26
CA ILE A 81 1.03 14.55 -3.40
C ILE A 81 -0.34 14.51 -4.07
N LEU A 82 -0.43 14.78 -5.38
CA LEU A 82 -1.69 14.71 -6.12
C LEU A 82 -2.25 13.29 -6.16
N ASP A 83 -1.40 12.29 -6.39
CA ASP A 83 -1.83 10.90 -6.42
C ASP A 83 -2.20 10.39 -5.02
N LEU A 84 -1.47 10.79 -3.98
CA LEU A 84 -1.83 10.46 -2.60
C LEU A 84 -3.19 11.09 -2.22
N ARG A 85 -3.48 12.31 -2.69
CA ARG A 85 -4.81 12.91 -2.49
C ARG A 85 -5.92 12.07 -3.14
N LYS A 86 -5.73 11.61 -4.37
CA LYS A 86 -6.71 10.73 -5.06
C LYS A 86 -6.91 9.43 -4.28
N LEU A 87 -5.82 8.79 -3.86
CA LEU A 87 -5.85 7.58 -3.04
C LEU A 87 -6.69 7.77 -1.76
N ILE A 88 -6.42 8.85 -1.02
CA ILE A 88 -7.14 9.13 0.24
C ILE A 88 -8.61 9.45 0.01
N ILE A 89 -8.97 10.13 -1.09
CA ILE A 89 -10.37 10.37 -1.45
C ILE A 89 -11.09 9.04 -1.69
N GLU A 90 -10.49 8.12 -2.45
CA GLU A 90 -11.08 6.82 -2.75
C GLU A 90 -11.22 5.94 -1.49
N LEU A 91 -10.26 5.98 -0.57
CA LEU A 91 -10.37 5.24 0.68
C LEU A 91 -11.47 5.80 1.59
N LYS A 92 -11.61 7.13 1.64
CA LYS A 92 -12.65 7.79 2.43
C LYS A 92 -14.04 7.57 1.85
N SER A 93 -14.19 7.48 0.53
CA SER A 93 -15.47 7.18 -0.12
C SER A 93 -16.04 5.82 0.31
N ARG A 94 -15.18 4.91 0.78
CA ARG A 94 -15.53 3.57 1.29
C ARG A 94 -15.80 3.50 2.79
N ASN A 95 -15.88 4.65 3.47
CA ASN A 95 -16.10 4.75 4.92
C ASN A 95 -15.04 4.01 5.76
N THR A 96 -13.80 3.96 5.26
CA THR A 96 -12.66 3.33 5.92
C THR A 96 -11.87 4.36 6.72
N ARG A 97 -11.49 4.02 7.96
CA ARG A 97 -10.52 4.79 8.75
C ARG A 97 -9.11 4.53 8.25
N VAL A 98 -8.43 5.60 7.83
CA VAL A 98 -7.10 5.52 7.21
C VAL A 98 -6.01 5.98 8.19
N THR A 99 -5.00 5.14 8.37
CA THR A 99 -3.72 5.47 9.04
C THR A 99 -2.63 5.55 7.97
N ILE A 100 -1.95 6.67 7.85
CA ILE A 100 -0.84 6.85 6.91
C ILE A 100 0.47 6.77 7.68
N ILE A 101 1.38 5.93 7.22
CA ILE A 101 2.76 5.85 7.70
C ILE A 101 3.62 6.67 6.75
N THR A 102 4.54 7.45 7.32
CA THR A 102 5.55 8.18 6.55
C THR A 102 6.53 7.22 5.89
N LEU A 103 7.05 7.56 4.72
CA LEU A 103 8.10 6.77 4.09
C LEU A 103 9.31 6.62 5.02
N ILE A 104 9.87 5.42 5.03
CA ILE A 104 11.11 5.13 5.78
C ILE A 104 12.23 5.89 5.07
N PRO A 105 13.05 6.68 5.80
CA PRO A 105 14.18 7.38 5.19
C PRO A 105 15.14 6.37 4.55
N SER A 106 15.66 6.69 3.36
CA SER A 106 16.78 5.96 2.80
C SER A 106 18.02 6.20 3.68
N LEU A 107 18.79 5.16 3.95
CA LEU A 107 20.07 5.24 4.69
C LEU A 107 21.20 5.88 3.86
N SER A 108 20.86 6.71 2.88
CA SER A 108 21.78 7.42 1.98
C SER A 108 22.56 8.51 2.71
#